data_AF-A0A965PQT4-F1
#
_entry.id   AF-A0A965PQT4-F1
#
_cell.length_a   1.000
_cell.length_b   1.000
_cell.length_c   1.000
_cell.angle_alpha   90.00
_cell.angle_beta   90.00
_cell.angle_gamma   90.00
#
_symmetry.space_group_name_H-M   'P 1'
#
loop_
_entity.id
_entity.type
_entity.pdbx_description
1 polymer ?
#
loop_
_entity_poly.entity_id
_entity_poly.type
_entity_poly.pdbx_seq_one_letter_code
_entity_poly.pdbx_strand_id
1 'polypeptide(L)'
;MVAIRKARRSATKLRLLLTGPSGSGKTYGGLLVAKGLGSKRTIVIDTEQGSSDLYDRLHDFDVIDVAPPFTPEAYIEAIDAAEAAGADCIIIDSISHEWNGKGGCLELVDEIARAKFKGNTWSAWSELTPRHRAFIDRMLRSSAHIIATGRAKTETAQVDDHGRKKVVKLGMKLESRDGAEYEFTTVLDLVHDGHFAVASKDRTGIFSADPKPITVETGKA
;
A
#
# COMPACT_ATOMS: atom_id res chain seq x y z
N MET A 1 2.82 -27.56 -9.36
CA MET A 1 4.13 -28.26 -9.32
C MET A 1 4.87 -27.85 -8.08
N VAL A 2 5.47 -28.79 -7.34
CA VAL A 2 6.30 -28.52 -6.15
C VAL A 2 7.76 -28.71 -6.55
N ALA A 3 8.60 -27.70 -6.34
CA ALA A 3 10.03 -27.74 -6.66
C ALA A 3 10.86 -27.18 -5.48
N ILE A 4 11.93 -27.89 -5.10
CA ILE A 4 12.86 -27.48 -4.04
C ILE A 4 13.98 -26.64 -4.66
N ARG A 5 14.21 -25.43 -4.15
CA ARG A 5 15.31 -24.55 -4.57
C ARG A 5 16.11 -24.05 -3.36
N LYS A 6 17.39 -23.71 -3.56
CA LYS A 6 18.16 -22.96 -2.57
C LYS A 6 17.57 -21.55 -2.42
N ALA A 7 17.41 -21.08 -1.19
CA ALA A 7 16.99 -19.72 -0.91
C ALA A 7 18.05 -18.72 -1.40
N ARG A 8 17.63 -17.69 -2.11
CA ARG A 8 18.46 -16.56 -2.56
C ARG A 8 17.61 -15.31 -2.47
N ARG A 9 18.16 -14.24 -1.88
CA ARG A 9 17.47 -12.95 -1.71
C ARG A 9 17.03 -12.35 -3.04
N SER A 10 17.87 -12.48 -4.08
CA SER A 10 17.58 -12.00 -5.44
C SER A 10 16.45 -12.74 -6.16
N ALA A 11 15.93 -13.84 -5.60
CA ALA A 11 14.88 -14.64 -6.23
C ALA A 11 13.46 -14.21 -5.83
N THR A 12 13.31 -13.25 -4.90
CA THR A 12 12.00 -12.77 -4.44
C THR A 12 11.79 -11.31 -4.83
N LYS A 13 10.60 -11.01 -5.34
CA LYS A 13 10.20 -9.64 -5.70
C LYS A 13 9.86 -8.85 -4.44
N LEU A 14 10.18 -7.55 -4.46
CA LEU A 14 9.93 -6.65 -3.34
C LEU A 14 8.41 -6.47 -3.15
N ARG A 15 7.97 -6.52 -1.89
CA ARG A 15 6.62 -6.14 -1.44
C ARG A 15 6.78 -5.12 -0.33
N LEU A 16 6.89 -3.85 -0.74
CA LEU A 16 7.11 -2.73 0.15
C LEU A 16 5.80 -1.98 0.34
N LEU A 17 5.49 -1.64 1.58
CA LEU A 17 4.45 -0.68 1.94
C LEU A 17 5.10 0.56 2.57
N LEU A 18 4.82 1.74 2.00
CA LEU A 18 5.18 3.04 2.55
C LEU A 18 3.95 3.68 3.16
N THR A 19 3.88 3.74 4.49
CA THR A 19 2.74 4.37 5.19
C THR A 19 3.12 5.75 5.71
N GLY A 20 2.13 6.61 5.93
CA GLY A 20 2.35 7.87 6.63
C GLY A 20 1.26 8.91 6.35
N PRO A 21 1.27 10.02 7.09
CA PRO A 21 0.32 11.11 6.88
C PRO A 21 0.49 11.74 5.48
N SER A 22 -0.44 12.62 5.11
CA SER A 22 -0.26 13.42 3.89
C SER A 22 1.03 14.26 3.95
N GLY A 23 1.68 14.44 2.80
CA GLY A 23 2.94 15.19 2.70
C GLY A 23 4.19 14.49 3.26
N SER A 24 4.11 13.25 3.75
CA SER A 24 5.30 12.53 4.26
C SER A 24 6.28 12.05 3.18
N GLY A 25 5.92 12.19 1.90
CA GLY A 25 6.76 11.81 0.75
C GLY A 25 6.71 10.33 0.38
N LYS A 26 5.54 9.70 0.46
CA LYS A 26 5.35 8.27 0.12
C LYS A 26 5.68 7.97 -1.35
N THR A 27 5.07 8.72 -2.28
CA THR A 27 5.30 8.61 -3.74
C THR A 27 6.75 8.89 -4.09
N TYR A 28 7.28 10.00 -3.56
CA TYR A 28 8.69 10.38 -3.67
C TYR A 28 9.62 9.23 -3.24
N GLY A 29 9.41 8.68 -2.04
CA GLY A 29 10.19 7.57 -1.52
C GLY A 29 10.07 6.32 -2.38
N GLY A 30 8.87 6.00 -2.87
CA GLY A 30 8.64 4.86 -3.76
C GLY A 30 9.42 4.97 -5.07
N LEU A 31 9.44 6.16 -5.69
CA LEU A 31 10.20 6.42 -6.91
C LEU A 31 11.71 6.32 -6.68
N LEU A 32 12.23 6.81 -5.55
CA LEU A 32 13.64 6.64 -5.20
C LEU A 32 14.02 5.18 -4.98
N VAL A 33 13.15 4.40 -4.33
CA VAL A 33 13.36 2.95 -4.18
C VAL A 33 13.33 2.25 -5.54
N ALA A 34 12.37 2.58 -6.42
CA ALA A 34 12.30 2.02 -7.77
C ALA A 34 13.57 2.32 -8.58
N LYS A 35 14.08 3.54 -8.49
CA LYS A 35 15.38 3.93 -9.08
C LYS A 35 16.54 3.13 -8.49
N GLY A 36 16.56 2.96 -7.17
CA GLY A 36 17.57 2.19 -6.46
C GLY A 36 17.61 0.71 -6.84
N LEU A 37 16.43 0.11 -7.07
CA LEU A 37 16.29 -1.25 -7.58
C LEU A 37 16.83 -1.41 -9.01
N GLY A 38 17.11 -0.31 -9.72
CA GLY A 38 17.50 -0.31 -11.13
C GLY A 38 16.35 -0.71 -12.05
N SER A 39 15.10 -0.42 -11.62
CA SER A 39 13.88 -0.64 -12.39
C SER A 39 13.99 0.02 -13.76
N LYS A 40 13.76 -0.74 -14.84
CA LYS A 40 13.81 -0.24 -16.20
C LYS A 40 12.45 0.23 -16.71
N ARG A 41 11.37 -0.31 -16.15
CA ARG A 41 9.99 -0.01 -16.53
C ARG A 41 9.18 0.12 -15.24
N THR A 42 9.21 1.32 -14.68
CA THR A 42 8.38 1.67 -13.53
C THR A 42 7.04 2.19 -14.03
N ILE A 43 5.94 1.67 -13.50
CA ILE A 43 4.59 2.20 -13.75
C ILE A 43 3.94 2.56 -12.41
N VAL A 44 3.42 3.78 -12.32
CA VAL A 44 2.68 4.29 -11.16
C VAL A 44 1.19 4.15 -11.44
N ILE A 45 0.47 3.45 -10.57
CA ILE A 45 -0.99 3.44 -10.53
C ILE A 45 -1.40 4.58 -9.60
N ASP A 46 -1.83 5.69 -10.18
CA ASP A 46 -2.16 6.93 -9.48
C ASP A 46 -3.67 7.04 -9.23
N THR A 47 -4.04 7.20 -7.96
CA THR A 47 -5.43 7.37 -7.50
C THR A 47 -5.68 8.78 -6.94
N GLU A 48 -4.65 9.63 -6.95
CA GLU A 48 -4.61 10.97 -6.38
C GLU A 48 -4.65 12.07 -7.47
N GLN A 49 -5.21 11.76 -8.65
CA GLN A 49 -5.49 12.71 -9.75
C GLN A 49 -4.22 13.34 -10.36
N GLY A 50 -3.27 12.52 -10.80
CA GLY A 50 -2.05 12.99 -11.47
C GLY A 50 -1.03 13.63 -10.54
N SER A 51 -1.12 13.38 -9.22
CA SER A 51 -0.14 13.90 -8.26
C SER A 51 1.27 13.33 -8.50
N SER A 52 1.35 12.13 -9.08
CA SER A 52 2.61 11.45 -9.38
C SER A 52 3.42 12.15 -10.47
N ASP A 53 2.76 12.82 -11.43
CA ASP A 53 3.40 13.57 -12.52
C ASP A 53 4.35 14.66 -12.03
N LEU A 54 4.14 15.18 -10.82
CA LEU A 54 5.00 16.18 -10.17
C LEU A 54 6.41 15.67 -9.87
N TYR A 55 6.66 14.36 -10.02
CA TYR A 55 7.91 13.70 -9.70
C TYR A 55 8.67 13.16 -10.92
N ASP A 56 8.30 13.59 -12.14
CA ASP A 56 8.93 13.22 -13.43
C ASP A 56 10.47 13.29 -13.45
N ARG A 57 11.07 14.18 -12.65
CA ARG A 57 12.53 14.34 -12.55
C ARG A 57 13.24 13.27 -11.71
N LEU A 58 12.52 12.50 -10.90
CA LEU A 58 13.15 11.59 -9.94
C LEU A 58 13.61 10.29 -10.59
N HIS A 59 12.75 9.71 -11.42
CA HIS A 59 12.91 8.43 -12.09
C HIS A 59 12.05 8.44 -13.36
N ASP A 60 12.39 7.63 -14.37
CA ASP A 60 11.56 7.49 -15.57
C ASP A 60 10.42 6.50 -15.29
N PHE A 61 9.17 6.94 -15.44
CA PHE A 61 7.99 6.11 -15.18
C PHE A 61 6.81 6.50 -16.06
N ASP A 62 5.92 5.54 -16.32
CA ASP A 62 4.60 5.80 -16.90
C ASP A 62 3.54 5.79 -15.80
N VAL A 63 2.35 6.32 -16.11
CA VAL A 63 1.24 6.44 -15.16
C VAL A 63 0.00 5.73 -15.71
N ILE A 64 -0.72 5.07 -14.80
CA ILE A 64 -2.10 4.60 -15.00
C ILE A 64 -2.96 5.35 -13.99
N ASP A 65 -3.82 6.25 -14.48
CA ASP A 65 -4.80 6.92 -13.64
C ASP A 65 -5.98 6.00 -13.33
N VAL A 66 -6.24 5.79 -12.04
CA VAL A 66 -7.44 5.09 -11.55
C VAL A 66 -8.33 6.13 -10.88
N ALA A 67 -9.44 6.46 -11.55
CA ALA A 67 -10.48 7.33 -11.00
C ALA A 67 -11.53 6.52 -10.22
N PRO A 68 -12.34 7.15 -9.33
CA PRO A 68 -13.49 6.50 -8.75
C PRO A 68 -14.43 5.89 -9.81
N PRO A 69 -15.03 4.72 -9.57
CA PRO A 69 -15.05 4.00 -8.30
C PRO A 69 -13.78 3.17 -8.04
N PHE A 70 -13.22 3.30 -6.83
CA PHE A 70 -11.99 2.63 -6.39
C PHE A 70 -12.22 1.16 -5.99
N THR A 71 -12.85 0.39 -6.87
CA THR A 71 -13.17 -1.01 -6.60
C THR A 71 -11.91 -1.89 -6.55
N PRO A 72 -11.89 -2.99 -5.78
CA PRO A 72 -10.77 -3.95 -5.81
C PRO A 72 -10.41 -4.41 -7.23
N GLU A 73 -11.42 -4.59 -8.08
CA GLU A 73 -11.26 -5.02 -9.48
C GLU A 73 -10.54 -3.99 -10.35
N ALA A 74 -10.80 -2.69 -10.15
CA ALA A 74 -10.11 -1.63 -10.87
C ALA A 74 -8.60 -1.64 -10.57
N TYR A 75 -8.21 -1.92 -9.32
CA TYR A 75 -6.80 -2.07 -8.95
C TYR A 75 -6.18 -3.33 -9.55
N ILE A 76 -6.92 -4.46 -9.57
CA ILE A 76 -6.46 -5.69 -10.21
C ILE A 76 -6.20 -5.46 -11.70
N GLU A 77 -7.14 -4.82 -12.39
CA GLU A 77 -7.01 -4.47 -13.81
C GLU A 77 -5.81 -3.56 -14.07
N ALA A 78 -5.59 -2.55 -13.23
CA ALA A 78 -4.44 -1.66 -13.34
C ALA A 78 -3.10 -2.39 -13.13
N ILE A 79 -3.03 -3.33 -12.17
CA ILE A 79 -1.83 -4.17 -11.95
C ILE A 79 -1.60 -5.07 -13.17
N ASP A 80 -2.65 -5.69 -13.70
CA ASP A 80 -2.56 -6.55 -14.89
C ASP A 80 -2.10 -5.76 -16.13
N ALA A 81 -2.64 -4.56 -16.33
CA ALA A 81 -2.25 -3.67 -17.41
C ALA A 81 -0.78 -3.24 -17.30
N ALA A 82 -0.32 -2.89 -16.09
CA ALA A 82 1.07 -2.53 -15.85
C ALA A 82 2.03 -3.70 -16.14
N GLU A 83 1.70 -4.91 -15.69
CA GLU A 83 2.50 -6.10 -16.01
C GLU A 83 2.50 -6.44 -17.50
N ALA A 84 1.34 -6.33 -18.17
CA ALA A 84 1.24 -6.56 -19.61
C ALA A 84 2.06 -5.54 -20.42
N ALA A 85 2.19 -4.30 -19.91
CA ALA A 85 3.07 -3.27 -20.44
C ALA A 85 4.56 -3.48 -20.11
N GLY A 86 4.90 -4.59 -19.44
CA GLY A 86 6.27 -4.99 -19.15
C GLY A 86 6.87 -4.33 -17.91
N ALA A 87 6.05 -3.81 -16.99
CA ALA A 87 6.54 -3.22 -15.75
C ALA A 87 7.38 -4.23 -14.95
N ASP A 88 8.59 -3.83 -14.58
CA ASP A 88 9.41 -4.58 -13.63
C ASP A 88 9.28 -4.01 -12.19
N CYS A 89 8.76 -2.79 -12.04
CA CYS A 89 8.30 -2.21 -10.77
C CYS A 89 6.96 -1.50 -10.94
N ILE A 90 6.00 -1.79 -10.05
CA ILE A 90 4.70 -1.13 -9.99
C ILE A 90 4.61 -0.39 -8.65
N ILE A 91 4.29 0.90 -8.72
CA ILE A 91 4.00 1.72 -7.55
C ILE A 91 2.48 1.93 -7.49
N ILE A 92 1.84 1.65 -6.36
CA ILE A 92 0.40 1.89 -6.18
C ILE A 92 0.22 3.04 -5.22
N ASP A 93 -0.26 4.18 -5.72
CA ASP A 93 -0.43 5.41 -4.95
C ASP A 93 -1.90 5.86 -4.95
N SER A 94 -2.74 5.41 -4.02
CA SER A 94 -2.46 4.60 -2.84
C SER A 94 -3.49 3.47 -2.69
N ILE A 95 -3.17 2.49 -1.86
CA ILE A 95 -4.09 1.38 -1.53
C ILE A 95 -5.22 1.81 -0.59
N SER A 96 -5.13 2.99 0.01
CA SER A 96 -6.15 3.47 0.94
C SER A 96 -7.47 3.79 0.24
N HIS A 97 -7.42 4.29 -1.00
CA HIS A 97 -8.65 4.58 -1.76
C HIS A 97 -9.46 3.33 -2.10
N GLU A 98 -8.82 2.17 -2.28
CA GLU A 98 -9.53 0.88 -2.41
C GLU A 98 -10.40 0.59 -1.18
N TRP A 99 -9.94 1.00 -0.01
CA TRP A 99 -10.63 0.74 1.24
C TRP A 99 -11.72 1.77 1.53
N ASN A 100 -11.34 3.05 1.63
CA ASN A 100 -12.19 4.13 2.12
C ASN A 100 -12.52 5.21 1.08
N GLY A 101 -12.05 5.07 -0.17
CA GLY A 101 -12.36 5.98 -1.25
C GLY A 101 -13.77 5.76 -1.81
N LYS A 102 -14.22 6.70 -2.65
CA LYS A 102 -15.51 6.62 -3.35
C LYS A 102 -15.59 5.33 -4.19
N GLY A 103 -16.64 4.53 -3.96
CA GLY A 103 -16.81 3.21 -4.57
C GLY A 103 -15.80 2.15 -4.10
N GLY A 104 -15.03 2.43 -3.04
CA GLY A 104 -14.16 1.47 -2.38
C GLY A 104 -14.92 0.55 -1.42
N CYS A 105 -14.19 -0.30 -0.71
CA CYS A 105 -14.74 -1.36 0.14
C CYS A 105 -15.83 -0.88 1.12
N LEU A 106 -15.61 0.23 1.82
CA LEU A 106 -16.57 0.70 2.82
C LEU A 106 -17.91 1.16 2.20
N GLU A 107 -17.90 1.79 1.03
CA GLU A 107 -19.15 2.14 0.33
C GLU A 107 -19.80 0.90 -0.31
N LEU A 108 -18.98 0.03 -0.91
CA LEU A 108 -19.46 -1.21 -1.55
C LEU A 108 -20.14 -2.15 -0.55
N VAL A 109 -19.63 -2.29 0.68
CA VAL A 109 -20.27 -3.16 1.68
C VAL A 109 -21.66 -2.64 2.06
N ASP A 110 -21.80 -1.32 2.17
CA ASP A 110 -23.08 -0.68 2.49
C ASP A 110 -24.08 -0.83 1.35
N GLU A 111 -23.62 -0.70 0.09
CA GLU A 111 -24.44 -0.94 -1.10
C GLU A 111 -24.92 -2.40 -1.18
N ILE A 112 -24.01 -3.36 -1.00
CA ILE A 112 -24.32 -4.80 -0.98
C ILE A 112 -25.32 -5.09 0.15
N ALA A 113 -25.11 -4.50 1.33
CA ALA A 113 -25.99 -4.67 2.48
C ALA A 113 -27.42 -4.20 2.16
N ARG A 114 -27.57 -3.00 1.60
CA ARG A 114 -28.88 -2.45 1.19
C ARG A 114 -29.53 -3.29 0.09
N ALA A 115 -28.78 -3.71 -0.92
CA ALA A 115 -29.30 -4.40 -2.09
C ALA A 115 -29.71 -5.85 -1.81
N LYS A 116 -28.95 -6.58 -0.98
CA LYS A 116 -29.09 -8.04 -0.82
C LYS A 116 -29.41 -8.51 0.60
N PHE A 117 -28.99 -7.74 1.61
CA PHE A 117 -29.03 -8.19 3.01
C PHE A 117 -29.92 -7.30 3.91
N LYS A 118 -30.85 -6.54 3.32
CA LYS A 118 -31.80 -5.66 4.05
C LYS A 118 -31.08 -4.70 5.01
N GLY A 119 -29.91 -4.20 4.63
CA GLY A 119 -29.07 -3.31 5.42
C GLY A 119 -28.09 -4.00 6.39
N ASN A 120 -28.03 -5.34 6.42
CA ASN A 120 -27.08 -6.06 7.29
C ASN A 120 -25.67 -6.12 6.67
N THR A 121 -24.79 -5.23 7.11
CA THR A 121 -23.38 -5.14 6.66
C THR A 121 -22.55 -6.35 7.07
N TRP A 122 -22.86 -7.01 8.19
CA TRP A 122 -22.15 -8.23 8.61
C TRP A 122 -22.24 -9.33 7.56
N SER A 123 -23.43 -9.56 7.00
CA SER A 123 -23.62 -10.53 5.92
C SER A 123 -23.02 -10.04 4.60
N ALA A 124 -23.07 -8.74 4.31
CA ALA A 124 -22.49 -8.16 3.10
C ALA A 124 -20.97 -8.36 3.00
N TRP A 125 -20.25 -8.38 4.13
CA TRP A 125 -18.82 -8.67 4.16
C TRP A 125 -18.46 -10.05 3.59
N SER A 126 -19.39 -11.01 3.55
CA SER A 126 -19.16 -12.32 2.92
C SER A 126 -18.96 -12.22 1.40
N GLU A 127 -19.55 -11.21 0.75
CA GLU A 127 -19.37 -10.95 -0.68
C GLU A 127 -18.17 -10.02 -0.97
N LEU A 128 -17.92 -9.04 -0.09
CA LEU A 128 -16.83 -8.08 -0.31
C LEU A 128 -15.46 -8.60 0.10
N THR A 129 -15.37 -9.40 1.17
CA THR A 129 -14.08 -9.93 1.66
C THR A 129 -13.30 -10.69 0.59
N PRO A 130 -13.91 -11.56 -0.23
CA PRO A 130 -13.21 -12.22 -1.34
C PRO A 130 -12.63 -11.23 -2.37
N ARG A 131 -13.33 -10.12 -2.68
CA ARG A 131 -12.89 -9.11 -3.65
C ARG A 131 -11.67 -8.35 -3.16
N HIS A 132 -11.72 -7.85 -1.92
CA HIS A 132 -10.57 -7.22 -1.28
C HIS A 132 -9.36 -8.17 -1.19
N ARG A 133 -9.58 -9.43 -0.81
CA ARG A 133 -8.53 -10.45 -0.78
C ARG A 133 -7.93 -10.71 -2.15
N ALA A 134 -8.74 -10.75 -3.21
CA ALA A 134 -8.26 -10.92 -4.57
C ALA A 134 -7.32 -9.77 -4.98
N PHE A 135 -7.62 -8.54 -4.58
CA PHE A 135 -6.73 -7.39 -4.80
C PHE A 135 -5.39 -7.55 -4.06
N ILE A 136 -5.42 -7.86 -2.77
CA ILE A 136 -4.20 -8.09 -1.98
C ILE A 136 -3.38 -9.25 -2.58
N ASP A 137 -4.01 -10.38 -2.87
CA ASP A 137 -3.37 -11.54 -3.47
C ASP A 137 -2.74 -11.20 -4.82
N ARG A 138 -3.44 -10.41 -5.64
CA ARG A 138 -2.95 -10.02 -6.96
C ARG A 138 -1.68 -9.19 -6.87
N MET A 139 -1.68 -8.21 -5.98
CA MET A 139 -0.52 -7.38 -5.67
C MET A 139 0.66 -8.26 -5.17
N LEU A 140 0.42 -9.15 -4.20
CA LEU A 140 1.47 -10.00 -3.65
C LEU A 140 2.05 -11.01 -4.67
N ARG A 141 1.24 -11.49 -5.61
CA ARG A 141 1.65 -12.47 -6.63
C ARG A 141 2.27 -11.86 -7.88
N SER A 142 2.35 -10.53 -7.95
CA SER A 142 2.90 -9.82 -9.10
C SER A 142 4.29 -10.31 -9.52
N SER A 143 4.56 -10.41 -10.83
CA SER A 143 5.92 -10.68 -11.30
C SER A 143 6.85 -9.46 -11.20
N ALA A 144 6.28 -8.26 -11.03
CA ALA A 144 6.99 -7.01 -10.79
C ALA A 144 7.34 -6.85 -9.30
N HIS A 145 8.24 -5.91 -9.00
CA HIS A 145 8.35 -5.35 -7.65
C HIS A 145 7.09 -4.53 -7.37
N ILE A 146 6.55 -4.62 -6.15
CA ILE A 146 5.42 -3.79 -5.71
C ILE A 146 5.91 -2.84 -4.63
N ILE A 147 5.60 -1.56 -4.81
CA ILE A 147 5.70 -0.53 -3.80
C ILE A 147 4.32 0.09 -3.63
N ALA A 148 3.61 -0.28 -2.56
CA ALA A 148 2.33 0.33 -2.23
C ALA A 148 2.56 1.54 -1.32
N THR A 149 1.77 2.60 -1.50
CA THR A 149 1.63 3.67 -0.52
C THR A 149 0.31 3.52 0.22
N GLY A 150 0.29 3.94 1.49
CA GLY A 150 -0.91 3.94 2.31
C GLY A 150 -0.99 5.20 3.16
N ARG A 151 -2.19 5.76 3.27
CA ARG A 151 -2.47 6.86 4.22
C ARG A 151 -2.52 6.28 5.63
N ALA A 152 -2.05 7.06 6.60
CA ALA A 152 -2.12 6.68 8.00
C ALA A 152 -2.97 7.70 8.77
N LYS A 153 -3.83 7.20 9.67
CA LYS A 153 -4.62 7.99 10.61
C LYS A 153 -4.15 7.76 12.03
N THR A 154 -4.38 8.72 12.92
CA THR A 154 -4.06 8.54 14.33
C THR A 154 -4.93 7.44 14.94
N GLU A 155 -4.31 6.44 15.53
CA GLU A 155 -4.98 5.43 16.34
C GLU A 155 -5.12 5.92 17.77
N THR A 156 -6.31 5.74 18.34
CA THR A 156 -6.62 6.14 19.71
C THR A 156 -7.34 5.03 20.46
N ALA A 157 -7.02 4.84 21.73
CA ALA A 157 -7.78 3.99 22.64
C ALA A 157 -8.44 4.82 23.75
N GLN A 158 -9.57 4.33 24.24
CA GLN A 158 -10.14 4.80 25.50
C GLN A 158 -9.58 3.95 26.64
N VAL A 159 -8.81 4.58 27.53
CA VAL A 159 -8.34 3.98 28.77
C VAL A 159 -9.13 4.54 29.94
N ASP A 160 -9.41 3.67 30.91
CA ASP A 160 -9.97 4.09 32.19
C ASP A 160 -8.85 4.63 33.07
N ASP A 161 -8.96 5.89 33.45
CA ASP A 161 -8.04 6.57 34.36
C ASP A 161 -8.85 6.99 35.59
N HIS A 162 -8.82 6.15 36.63
CA HIS A 162 -9.53 6.34 37.90
C HIS A 162 -11.04 6.65 37.73
N GLY A 163 -11.74 5.90 36.89
CA GLY A 163 -13.17 6.04 36.64
C GLY A 163 -13.54 7.13 35.62
N ARG A 164 -12.54 7.80 35.01
CA ARG A 164 -12.75 8.72 33.88
C ARG A 164 -12.20 8.11 32.60
N LYS A 165 -13.02 8.09 31.55
CA LYS A 165 -12.57 7.68 30.21
C LYS A 165 -11.65 8.75 29.62
N LYS A 166 -10.42 8.36 29.32
CA LYS A 166 -9.40 9.20 28.68
C LYS A 166 -9.05 8.63 27.31
N VAL A 167 -9.04 9.48 26.29
CA VAL A 167 -8.57 9.10 24.96
C VAL A 167 -7.04 9.24 24.93
N VAL A 168 -6.34 8.14 24.67
CA VAL A 168 -4.88 8.11 24.49
C VAL A 168 -4.56 7.82 23.03
N LYS A 169 -3.54 8.50 22.49
CA LYS A 169 -3.00 8.22 21.17
C LYS A 169 -2.09 6.99 21.25
N LEU A 170 -2.40 5.97 20.47
CA LEU A 170 -1.63 4.72 20.40
C LEU A 170 -0.59 4.73 19.29
N GLY A 171 -0.75 5.59 18.27
CA GLY A 171 0.19 5.71 17.16
C GLY A 171 -0.50 6.11 15.87
N MET A 172 0.08 5.69 14.75
CA MET A 172 -0.49 5.85 13.42
C MET A 172 -0.89 4.46 12.90
N LYS A 173 -2.06 4.36 12.29
CA LYS A 173 -2.58 3.12 11.70
C LYS A 173 -2.88 3.33 10.23
N LEU A 174 -2.53 2.35 9.41
CA LEU A 174 -2.87 2.31 7.99
C LEU A 174 -4.39 2.44 7.80
N GLU A 175 -4.79 3.28 6.86
CA GLU A 175 -6.17 3.36 6.40
C GLU A 175 -6.43 2.24 5.39
N SER A 176 -6.66 1.03 5.91
CA SER A 176 -7.07 -0.16 5.17
C SER A 176 -7.77 -1.14 6.13
N ARG A 177 -8.04 -2.37 5.67
CA ARG A 177 -8.49 -3.46 6.55
C ARG A 177 -7.43 -3.73 7.61
N ASP A 178 -7.87 -3.92 8.85
CA ASP A 178 -7.00 -4.28 9.96
C ASP A 178 -6.10 -5.48 9.61
N GLY A 179 -4.79 -5.27 9.71
CA GLY A 179 -3.77 -6.28 9.44
C GLY A 179 -3.30 -6.36 7.99
N ALA A 180 -3.80 -5.52 7.07
CA ALA A 180 -3.34 -5.49 5.68
C ALA A 180 -1.83 -5.21 5.56
N GLU A 181 -1.25 -4.45 6.47
CA GLU A 181 0.20 -4.20 6.57
C GLU A 181 1.01 -5.50 6.77
N TYR A 182 0.42 -6.52 7.38
CA TYR A 182 1.11 -7.80 7.62
C TYR A 182 1.25 -8.67 6.38
N GLU A 183 0.60 -8.31 5.28
CA GLU A 183 0.71 -8.98 3.99
C GLU A 183 2.02 -8.61 3.27
N PHE A 184 2.55 -7.42 3.53
CA PHE A 184 3.78 -6.93 2.92
C PHE A 184 5.04 -7.55 3.54
N THR A 185 6.13 -7.62 2.78
CA THR A 185 7.41 -8.16 3.28
C THR A 185 8.14 -7.12 4.12
N THR A 186 8.05 -5.86 3.72
CA THR A 186 8.62 -4.70 4.41
C THR A 186 7.58 -3.60 4.48
N VAL A 187 7.45 -2.99 5.65
CA VAL A 187 6.59 -1.84 5.92
C VAL A 187 7.46 -0.74 6.54
N LEU A 188 7.46 0.42 5.90
CA LEU A 188 8.17 1.60 6.36
C LEU A 188 7.16 2.71 6.63
N ASP A 189 7.19 3.23 7.85
CA ASP A 189 6.36 4.34 8.29
C ASP A 189 7.15 5.64 8.14
N LEU A 190 6.62 6.54 7.32
CA LEU A 190 7.20 7.84 7.04
C LEU A 190 6.67 8.87 8.03
N VAL A 191 7.57 9.49 8.78
CA VAL A 191 7.25 10.63 9.64
C VAL A 191 7.31 11.95 8.86
N HIS A 192 6.53 12.93 9.32
CA HIS A 192 6.53 14.29 8.77
C HIS A 192 7.89 14.97 9.06
N ASP A 193 8.30 15.94 8.23
CA ASP A 193 9.52 16.77 8.39
C ASP A 193 10.91 16.15 8.04
N GLY A 194 10.97 15.22 7.07
CA GLY A 194 12.26 14.88 6.44
C GLY A 194 12.31 13.57 5.65
N HIS A 195 11.15 12.99 5.29
CA HIS A 195 11.05 11.70 4.60
C HIS A 195 11.77 10.56 5.34
N PHE A 196 11.86 10.68 6.66
CA PHE A 196 12.46 9.65 7.51
C PHE A 196 11.52 8.45 7.59
N ALA A 197 12.04 7.30 7.21
CA ALA A 197 11.39 6.01 7.31
C ALA A 197 11.81 5.29 8.60
N VAL A 198 10.81 4.75 9.29
CA VAL A 198 10.98 3.80 10.40
C VAL A 198 10.38 2.47 9.96
N ALA A 199 11.13 1.38 10.08
CA ALA A 199 10.60 0.07 9.73
C ALA A 199 9.68 -0.48 10.84
N SER A 200 8.37 -0.57 10.59
CA SER A 200 7.44 -1.31 11.45
C SER A 200 7.46 -2.80 11.18
N LYS A 201 7.88 -3.21 9.99
CA LYS A 201 8.14 -4.60 9.63
C LYS A 201 9.28 -4.66 8.62
N ASP A 202 10.29 -5.48 8.88
CA ASP A 202 11.34 -5.76 7.90
C ASP A 202 11.78 -7.22 7.96
N ARG A 203 11.38 -8.02 6.96
CA ARG A 203 11.86 -9.40 6.82
C ARG A 203 13.21 -9.49 6.11
N THR A 204 13.75 -8.37 5.61
CA THR A 204 15.02 -8.34 4.90
C THR A 204 16.21 -8.17 5.85
N GLY A 205 16.02 -7.53 7.01
CA GLY A 205 17.08 -7.21 7.98
C GLY A 205 18.00 -6.07 7.54
N ILE A 206 17.58 -5.27 6.54
CA ILE A 206 18.34 -4.13 6.00
C ILE A 206 18.06 -2.89 6.83
N PHE A 207 16.79 -2.71 7.21
CA PHE A 207 16.33 -1.47 7.79
C PHE A 207 16.55 -1.53 9.30
N SER A 208 17.49 -0.71 9.78
CA SER A 208 17.81 -0.54 11.20
C SER A 208 16.65 0.13 11.95
N ALA A 209 16.63 -0.01 13.28
CA ALA A 209 15.64 0.66 14.14
C ALA A 209 15.71 2.19 14.07
N ASP A 210 16.87 2.77 13.72
CA ASP A 210 17.02 4.21 13.62
C ASP A 210 16.31 4.78 12.38
N PRO A 211 15.50 5.85 12.53
CA PRO A 211 14.87 6.53 11.42
C PRO A 211 15.90 7.01 10.38
N LYS A 212 15.69 6.67 9.11
CA LYS A 212 16.59 7.07 8.01
C LYS A 212 15.80 7.63 6.83
N PRO A 213 16.30 8.65 6.12
CA PRO A 213 15.62 9.15 4.94
C PRO A 213 15.58 8.06 3.85
N ILE A 214 14.46 7.98 3.12
CA ILE A 214 14.43 7.17 1.90
C ILE A 214 15.29 7.84 0.84
N THR A 215 16.22 7.07 0.28
CA THR A 215 17.13 7.51 -0.78
C THR A 215 17.20 6.45 -1.88
N VAL A 216 17.92 6.74 -2.97
CA VAL A 216 18.20 5.73 -4.01
C VAL A 216 18.94 4.51 -3.45
N GLU A 217 19.78 4.69 -2.41
CA GLU A 217 20.49 3.57 -1.78
C GLU A 217 19.55 2.59 -1.07
N THR A 218 18.39 3.07 -0.59
CA THR A 218 17.35 2.23 0.02
C THR A 218 16.90 1.11 -0.93
N GLY A 219 16.85 1.37 -2.24
CA GLY A 219 16.44 0.37 -3.24
C GLY A 219 17.55 -0.59 -3.68
N LYS A 220 18.82 -0.32 -3.37
CA LYS A 220 19.95 -1.18 -3.76
C LYS A 220 20.18 -2.36 -2.83
N ALA A 221 19.57 -2.33 -1.65
CA ALA A 221 19.90 -3.20 -0.52
C ALA A 221 19.23 -4.58 -0.56
#